data_AF-A0A1V5WGH1-F1
#
_entry.id   AF-A0A1V5WGH1-F1
#
_cell.length_a   1.000
_cell.length_b   1.000
_cell.length_c   1.000
_cell.angle_alpha   90.00
_cell.angle_beta   90.00
_cell.angle_gamma   90.00
#
_symmetry.space_group_name_H-M   'P 1'
#
loop_
_entity.id
_entity.type
_entity.pdbx_description
1 polymer ?
#
loop_
_entity_poly.entity_id
_entity_poly.type
_entity_poly.pdbx_seq_one_letter_code
_entity_poly.pdbx_strand_id
1 'polypeptide(L)'
;MPRILKLLLLTLAAACAIGAIVAGIGWLAQWQSATQFSNGFFFAGSAVIVLGVLSVMGGYKMRADFGVLYSQSAGDMNALKRSQRRIADTLQAYSASVLLFLVGAILIGFAILIPNL
;
A
#
# COMPACT_ATOMS: atom_id res chain seq x y z
N MET A 1 7.37 -19.30 8.51
CA MET A 1 8.04 -18.28 7.67
C MET A 1 8.32 -17.03 8.50
N PRO A 2 9.53 -16.46 8.45
CA PRO A 2 9.80 -15.19 9.13
C PRO A 2 8.88 -14.08 8.59
N ARG A 3 8.36 -13.23 9.47
CA ARG A 3 7.39 -12.16 9.12
C ARG A 3 7.91 -11.24 8.00
N ILE A 4 9.22 -11.01 7.97
CA ILE A 4 9.92 -10.19 6.98
C ILE A 4 9.87 -10.83 5.58
N LEU A 5 10.10 -12.15 5.50
CA LEU A 5 10.08 -12.88 4.23
C LEU A 5 8.67 -12.90 3.62
N LYS A 6 7.64 -13.04 4.46
CA LYS A 6 6.25 -12.93 4.02
C LYS A 6 5.96 -11.53 3.45
N LEU A 7 6.44 -10.48 4.11
CA LEU A 7 6.30 -9.10 3.64
C LEU A 7 6.97 -8.89 2.27
N LEU A 8 8.24 -9.30 2.13
CA LEU A 8 8.98 -9.18 0.88
C LEU A 8 8.30 -9.92 -0.28
N LEU A 9 7.83 -11.13 -0.02
CA LEU A 9 7.13 -11.93 -1.03
C LEU A 9 5.81 -11.28 -1.44
N LEU A 10 5.07 -10.70 -0.48
CA LEU A 10 3.83 -9.97 -0.77
C LEU A 10 4.10 -8.68 -1.56
N THR A 11 5.15 -7.93 -1.21
CA THR A 11 5.54 -6.72 -1.96
C THR A 11 5.90 -7.07 -3.40
N LEU A 12 6.68 -8.13 -3.61
CA LEU A 12 7.09 -8.53 -4.96
C LEU A 12 5.89 -9.05 -5.77
N ALA A 13 5.05 -9.89 -5.16
CA ALA A 13 3.85 -10.40 -5.81
C ALA A 13 2.88 -9.27 -6.21
N ALA A 14 2.66 -8.29 -5.32
CA ALA A 14 1.82 -7.14 -5.61
C ALA A 14 2.41 -6.26 -6.72
N ALA A 15 3.72 -5.99 -6.69
CA ALA A 15 4.40 -5.23 -7.73
C ALA A 15 4.31 -5.94 -9.10
N CYS A 16 4.52 -7.26 -9.15
CA CYS A 16 4.35 -8.04 -10.37
C CYS A 16 2.90 -8.02 -10.89
N ALA A 17 1.91 -8.15 -10.00
CA ALA A 17 0.51 -8.10 -10.39
C ALA A 17 0.13 -6.75 -11.00
N ILE A 18 0.54 -5.64 -10.36
CA ILE A 18 0.28 -4.29 -10.88
C ILE A 18 1.06 -4.05 -12.17
N GLY A 19 2.31 -4.48 -12.24
CA GLY A 19 3.12 -4.39 -13.46
C GLY A 19 2.51 -5.15 -14.64
N ALA A 20 1.94 -6.33 -14.40
CA ALA A 20 1.22 -7.10 -15.42
C ALA A 20 -0.05 -6.36 -15.89
N ILE A 21 -0.76 -5.68 -14.99
CA ILE A 21 -1.90 -4.83 -15.34
C ILE A 21 -1.45 -3.66 -16.21
N VAL A 22 -0.39 -2.94 -15.84
CA VAL A 22 0.17 -1.83 -16.64
C VAL A 22 0.60 -2.33 -18.02
N ALA A 23 1.27 -3.48 -18.08
CA ALA A 23 1.67 -4.10 -19.34
C ALA A 23 0.46 -4.48 -20.21
N GLY A 24 -0.58 -5.06 -19.61
CA GLY A 24 -1.83 -5.39 -20.29
C GLY A 24 -2.56 -4.15 -20.82
N ILE A 25 -2.61 -3.07 -20.03
CA ILE A 25 -3.15 -1.78 -20.46
C ILE A 25 -2.32 -1.22 -21.62
N GLY A 26 -1.00 -1.26 -21.53
CA GLY A 26 -0.11 -0.81 -22.60
C GLY A 26 -0.29 -1.60 -23.89
N TRP A 27 -0.53 -2.92 -23.80
CA TRP A 27 -0.83 -3.74 -24.96
C TRP A 27 -2.18 -3.36 -25.60
N LEU A 28 -3.24 -3.20 -24.81
CA LEU A 28 -4.55 -2.76 -25.32
C LEU A 28 -4.51 -1.34 -25.90
N ALA A 29 -3.72 -0.45 -25.29
CA ALA A 29 -3.51 0.92 -25.75
C ALA A 29 -2.46 1.05 -26.86
N GLN A 30 -1.89 -0.07 -27.34
CA GLN A 30 -0.89 -0.13 -28.41
C GLN A 30 0.33 0.76 -28.14
N TRP A 31 0.81 0.79 -26.89
CA TRP A 31 2.02 1.53 -26.55
C TRP A 31 3.22 0.96 -27.30
N GLN A 32 3.91 1.81 -28.04
CA GLN A 32 5.05 1.42 -28.89
C GLN A 32 6.38 1.99 -28.40
N SER A 33 6.35 2.86 -27.39
CA SER A 33 7.55 3.52 -26.87
C SER A 33 7.83 3.16 -25.42
N ALA A 34 9.11 3.03 -25.09
CA ALA A 34 9.57 2.84 -23.71
C ALA A 34 9.08 3.95 -22.77
N THR A 35 8.93 5.18 -23.27
CA THR A 35 8.43 6.33 -22.51
C THR A 35 6.97 6.17 -22.11
N GLN A 36 6.12 5.59 -22.96
CA GLN A 36 4.72 5.34 -22.61
C GLN A 36 4.59 4.30 -21.49
N PHE A 37 5.35 3.20 -21.57
CA PHE A 37 5.39 2.20 -20.50
C PHE A 37 5.95 2.80 -19.21
N SER A 38 7.06 3.54 -19.29
CA SER A 38 7.65 4.26 -18.17
C SER A 38 6.63 5.16 -17.47
N ASN A 39 5.91 5.99 -18.22
CA ASN A 39 4.86 6.84 -17.68
C ASN A 39 3.74 6.03 -17.01
N GLY A 40 3.31 4.91 -17.62
CA GLY A 40 2.32 4.01 -17.04
C GLY A 40 2.76 3.44 -15.68
N PHE A 41 3.99 2.95 -15.59
CA PHE A 41 4.58 2.46 -14.34
C PHE A 41 4.73 3.57 -13.29
N PHE A 42 5.08 4.79 -13.71
CA PHE A 42 5.19 5.95 -12.83
C PHE A 42 3.83 6.36 -12.24
N PHE A 43 2.79 6.45 -13.07
CA PHE A 43 1.44 6.76 -12.62
C PHE A 43 0.87 5.66 -11.72
N ALA A 44 1.07 4.39 -12.06
CA ALA A 44 0.64 3.28 -11.21
C ALA A 44 1.38 3.29 -9.86
N GLY A 45 2.71 3.46 -9.86
CA GLY A 45 3.51 3.52 -8.64
C GLY A 45 3.14 4.69 -7.74
N SER A 46 2.97 5.88 -8.31
CA SER A 46 2.54 7.07 -7.56
C SER A 46 1.12 6.90 -6.98
N ALA A 47 0.16 6.36 -7.74
CA ALA A 47 -1.18 6.08 -7.25
C ALA A 47 -1.17 5.13 -6.06
N VAL A 48 -0.37 4.06 -6.11
CA VAL A 48 -0.22 3.10 -4.99
C VAL A 48 0.34 3.79 -3.74
N ILE A 49 1.33 4.66 -3.88
CA ILE A 49 1.88 5.43 -2.76
C ILE A 49 0.82 6.35 -2.16
N VAL A 50 0.08 7.09 -2.99
CA VAL A 50 -0.99 7.98 -2.54
C VAL A 50 -2.06 7.20 -1.78
N LEU A 51 -2.48 6.05 -2.30
CA LEU A 51 -3.43 5.16 -1.61
C LEU A 51 -2.87 4.66 -0.27
N GLY A 52 -1.57 4.34 -0.21
CA GLY A 52 -0.89 3.99 1.03
C GLY A 52 -0.94 5.09 2.08
N VAL A 53 -0.67 6.34 1.68
CA VAL A 53 -0.76 7.50 2.57
C VAL A 53 -2.19 7.74 3.03
N LEU A 54 -3.16 7.71 2.11
CA LEU A 54 -4.58 7.90 2.41
C LEU A 54 -5.11 6.83 3.37
N SER A 55 -4.65 5.58 3.25
CA SER A 55 -5.00 4.49 4.16
C SER A 55 -4.56 4.79 5.61
N VAL A 56 -3.35 5.31 5.80
CA VAL A 56 -2.86 5.73 7.13
C VAL A 56 -3.66 6.91 7.66
N MET A 57 -3.92 7.93 6.83
CA MET A 57 -4.70 9.10 7.23
C MET A 57 -6.14 8.75 7.59
N GLY A 58 -6.78 7.86 6.83
CA GLY A 58 -8.12 7.35 7.11
C GLY A 58 -8.18 6.59 8.43
N GLY A 59 -7.20 5.71 8.66
CA GLY A 59 -7.05 5.00 9.94
C GLY A 59 -6.82 5.94 11.13
N TYR A 60 -6.09 7.04 10.94
CA TYR A 60 -5.88 8.06 11.96
C TYR A 60 -7.17 8.81 12.29
N LYS A 61 -7.92 9.27 11.28
CA LYS A 61 -9.21 9.95 11.46
C LYS A 61 -10.23 9.08 12.19
N MET A 62 -10.33 7.79 11.83
CA MET A 62 -11.26 6.85 12.46
C MET A 62 -10.92 6.57 13.94
N ARG A 63 -9.65 6.71 14.34
CA ARG A 63 -9.21 6.57 15.75
C ARG A 63 -9.38 7.84 16.56
N ALA A 64 -9.41 9.01 15.90
CA ALA A 64 -9.66 10.31 16.53
C ALA A 64 -11.16 10.61 16.70
N ASP A 65 -12.04 9.81 16.10
CA ASP A 65 -13.48 9.97 16.20
C ASP A 65 -14.00 9.62 17.62
N PHE A 66 -14.63 10.60 18.26
CA PHE A 66 -15.18 10.47 19.61
C PHE A 66 -16.32 9.44 19.70
N GLY A 67 -17.09 9.21 18.64
CA GLY A 67 -18.14 8.18 18.63
C GLY A 67 -17.57 6.76 18.64
N VAL A 68 -16.44 6.54 17.95
CA VAL A 68 -15.70 5.27 17.99
C VAL A 68 -15.05 5.07 19.36
N LEU A 69 -14.52 6.13 19.96
CA LEU A 69 -14.01 6.07 21.33
C LEU A 69 -15.11 5.73 22.35
N TYR A 70 -16.26 6.37 22.24
CA TYR A 70 -17.37 6.21 23.18
C TYR A 70 -17.99 4.80 23.10
N SER A 71 -18.19 4.28 21.88
CA SER A 71 -18.66 2.91 21.68
C SER A 71 -17.68 1.85 22.20
N GLN A 72 -16.37 2.10 22.08
CA GLN A 72 -15.35 1.22 22.67
C GLN A 72 -15.29 1.30 24.21
N SER A 73 -15.65 2.45 24.81
CA SER A 73 -15.69 2.61 26.28
C SER A 73 -16.99 2.14 26.91
N ALA A 74 -18.11 2.19 26.19
CA ALA A 74 -19.41 1.73 26.65
C ALA A 74 -19.54 0.19 26.64
N GLY A 75 -18.69 -0.50 25.88
CA GLY A 75 -18.57 -1.97 25.92
C GLY A 75 -17.70 -2.45 27.07
N ASP A 76 -18.05 -3.61 27.65
CA ASP A 76 -17.36 -4.31 28.76
C ASP A 76 -15.99 -4.92 28.35
N MET A 77 -15.21 -4.19 27.55
CA MET A 77 -13.84 -4.56 27.22
C MET A 77 -12.90 -3.99 28.27
N ASN A 78 -12.26 -4.92 28.99
CA ASN A 78 -11.19 -4.66 29.94
C ASN A 78 -10.11 -3.71 29.35
N ALA A 79 -9.71 -2.67 30.09
CA ALA A 79 -8.89 -1.56 29.57
C ALA A 79 -7.55 -2.01 28.93
N LEU A 80 -6.95 -3.06 29.48
CA LEU A 80 -5.73 -3.69 28.98
C LEU A 80 -5.92 -4.33 27.59
N LYS A 81 -7.04 -5.02 27.36
CA LYS A 81 -7.37 -5.63 26.07
C LYS A 81 -7.64 -4.57 24.99
N ARG A 82 -8.24 -3.44 25.38
CA ARG A 82 -8.42 -2.27 24.49
C ARG A 82 -7.09 -1.67 24.03
N SER A 83 -6.14 -1.50 24.96
CA SER A 83 -4.81 -0.98 24.64
C SER A 83 -4.04 -1.90 23.68
N GLN A 84 -4.00 -3.20 23.96
CA GLN A 84 -3.34 -4.19 23.10
C GLN A 84 -3.93 -4.20 21.68
N ARG A 85 -5.25 -4.11 21.55
CA ARG A 85 -5.91 -4.06 20.24
C ARG A 85 -5.57 -2.80 19.45
N ARG A 86 -5.55 -1.63 20.10
CA ARG A 86 -5.12 -0.37 19.45
C ARG A 86 -3.68 -0.44 18.97
N ILE A 87 -2.78 -1.04 19.75
CA ILE A 87 -1.38 -1.25 19.35
C ILE A 87 -1.32 -2.18 18.13
N ALA A 88 -2.04 -3.30 18.15
CA ALA A 88 -2.07 -4.24 17.04
C ALA A 88 -2.63 -3.61 15.74
N ASP A 89 -3.74 -2.88 15.83
CA ASP A 89 -4.33 -2.17 14.69
C ASP A 89 -3.37 -1.09 14.15
N THR A 90 -2.61 -0.42 15.02
CA THR A 90 -1.61 0.57 14.62
C THR A 90 -0.46 -0.06 13.88
N LEU A 91 0.12 -1.12 14.43
CA LEU A 91 1.18 -1.89 13.79
C LEU A 91 0.74 -2.44 12.43
N GLN A 92 -0.49 -2.94 12.33
CA GLN A 92 -1.05 -3.44 11.08
C GLN A 92 -1.17 -2.34 10.03
N ALA A 93 -1.71 -1.16 10.39
CA ALA A 93 -1.81 -0.02 9.47
C ALA A 93 -0.45 0.45 8.95
N TYR A 94 0.55 0.57 9.85
CA TYR A 94 1.92 0.92 9.46
C TYR A 94 2.56 -0.15 8.57
N SER A 95 2.33 -1.44 8.86
CA SER A 95 2.87 -2.52 8.02
C SER A 95 2.28 -2.51 6.61
N ALA A 96 0.98 -2.19 6.47
CA ALA A 96 0.32 -2.06 5.18
C ALA A 96 0.80 -0.83 4.41
N SER A 97 1.03 0.30 5.08
CA SER A 97 1.53 1.51 4.44
C SER A 97 2.96 1.34 3.95
N VAL A 98 3.83 0.69 4.74
CA VAL A 98 5.20 0.34 4.32
C VAL A 98 5.18 -0.59 3.12
N LEU A 99 4.28 -1.59 3.11
CA LEU A 99 4.11 -2.49 1.97
C LEU A 99 3.74 -1.71 0.70
N LEU A 100 2.71 -0.86 0.77
CA LEU A 100 2.26 -0.06 -0.39
C LEU A 100 3.35 0.91 -0.87
N PHE A 101 4.10 1.51 0.06
CA PHE A 101 5.23 2.35 -0.29
C PHE A 101 6.32 1.58 -1.03
N LEU A 102 6.70 0.39 -0.55
CA LEU A 102 7.70 -0.46 -1.21
C LEU A 102 7.24 -0.90 -2.60
N VAL A 103 5.97 -1.29 -2.75
CA VAL A 103 5.39 -1.65 -4.06
C VAL A 103 5.46 -0.47 -5.02
N GLY A 104 5.02 0.71 -4.58
CA GLY A 104 5.07 1.93 -5.39
C GLY A 104 6.51 2.32 -5.77
N ALA A 105 7.45 2.22 -4.83
CA ALA A 105 8.86 2.49 -5.09
C ALA A 105 9.46 1.54 -6.13
N ILE A 106 9.12 0.25 -6.09
CA ILE A 106 9.56 -0.73 -7.10
C ILE A 106 9.00 -0.36 -8.47
N LEU A 107 7.72 -0.01 -8.57
CA LEU A 107 7.09 0.37 -9.83
C LEU A 107 7.72 1.65 -10.43
N ILE A 108 8.01 2.65 -9.58
CA ILE A 108 8.73 3.86 -10.00
C ILE A 108 10.17 3.51 -10.42
N GLY A 109 10.83 2.57 -9.73
CA GLY A 109 12.14 2.06 -10.14
C GLY A 109 12.11 1.48 -11.55
N PHE A 110 11.10 0.68 -11.88
CA PHE A 110 10.88 0.18 -13.24
C PHE A 110 10.59 1.30 -14.23
N ALA A 111 9.82 2.31 -13.85
CA ALA A 111 9.56 3.47 -14.69
C ALA A 111 10.86 4.18 -15.09
N ILE A 112 11.84 4.29 -14.19
CA ILE A 112 13.15 4.89 -14.48
C ILE A 112 14.03 3.95 -15.30
N LEU A 113 13.93 2.63 -15.09
CA LEU A 113 14.79 1.66 -15.76
C LEU A 113 14.40 1.44 -17.23
N ILE A 114 13.10 1.38 -17.55
CA ILE A 114 12.60 1.05 -18.89
C ILE A 114 13.14 1.97 -20.00
N PRO A 115 13.20 3.32 -19.83
CA PRO A 115 13.77 4.21 -20.85
C PRO A 115 15.28 4.07 -21.04
N ASN A 116 15.99 3.45 -20.08
CA ASN A 116 17.45 3.29 -20.08
C ASN A 116 17.90 1.89 -20.54
N LEU A 117 16.95 1.03 -20.94
CA LEU A 117 17.17 -0.31 -21.51
C LEU A 117 17.10 -0.25 -23.05
#